data_AF-A0A7S3YAL8-F1
#
_entry.id   AF-A0A7S3YAL8-F1
#
_cell.length_a   1.000
_cell.length_b   1.000
_cell.length_c   1.000
_cell.angle_alpha   90.00
_cell.angle_beta   90.00
_cell.angle_gamma   90.00
#
_symmetry.space_group_name_H-M   'P 1'
#
loop_
_entity.id
_entity.type
_entity.pdbx_description
1 polymer ?
#
loop_
_entity_poly.entity_id
_entity_poly.type
_entity_poly.pdbx_seq_one_letter_code
_entity_poly.pdbx_strand_id
1 'polypeptide(L)'
;LLEAGGGVLNNLSYHQARNHDLPLTNSGVYVAKPGYIMSQAGITSGTIIRSIDGKPTPNLDEFGRILNQLPHGHRAALRISHVLHPKQEAIVMPSIDHRWFRIVKRVRNDVSGEWDPTPYPSHPPMMSPEPIQVGTAMFDPGKNAAEKAVSQCLVGVGFTMPFLIDGLHAQYYRGTGLVADAEKGLVVVDRNTVPSGMGDVTLSFGGSVEIPGKVECINPIHNISVVSYDPKLVSSLPVKSAKFHEGGKPEPADEKKKSE
;
A
#
# COMPACT_ATOMS: atom_id res chain seq x y z
N LEU A 1 16.20 -6.03 -18.22
CA LEU A 1 15.14 -6.06 -17.19
C LEU A 1 14.76 -4.64 -16.80
N LEU A 2 13.65 -4.44 -16.11
CA LEU A 2 13.22 -3.13 -15.59
C LEU A 2 13.01 -3.25 -14.08
N GLU A 3 13.61 -2.35 -13.33
CA GLU A 3 13.38 -2.17 -11.90
C GLU A 3 12.38 -1.03 -11.73
N ALA A 4 11.26 -1.30 -11.07
CA ALA A 4 10.23 -0.30 -10.81
C ALA A 4 9.45 -0.64 -9.55
N GLY A 5 9.26 0.34 -8.64
CA GLY A 5 8.49 0.14 -7.42
C GLY A 5 9.02 -0.96 -6.50
N GLY A 6 10.34 -1.17 -6.48
CA GLY A 6 11.00 -2.26 -5.75
C GLY A 6 10.84 -3.65 -6.39
N GLY A 7 10.18 -3.72 -7.54
CA GLY A 7 9.92 -4.92 -8.32
C GLY A 7 10.91 -5.09 -9.47
N VAL A 8 10.89 -6.28 -10.08
CA VAL A 8 11.68 -6.65 -11.25
C VAL A 8 10.74 -7.16 -12.33
N LEU A 9 10.79 -6.52 -13.49
CA LEU A 9 9.96 -6.82 -14.64
C LEU A 9 10.82 -7.20 -15.85
N ASN A 10 10.26 -8.08 -16.69
CA ASN A 10 10.92 -8.60 -17.88
C ASN A 10 9.94 -8.64 -19.06
N ASN A 11 10.49 -8.69 -20.27
CA ASN A 11 9.72 -9.26 -21.37
C ASN A 11 9.40 -10.73 -21.05
N LEU A 12 8.29 -11.25 -21.57
CA LEU A 12 7.99 -12.67 -21.44
C LEU A 12 9.12 -13.50 -22.08
N SER A 13 9.77 -14.34 -21.28
CA SER A 13 10.87 -15.18 -21.78
C SER A 13 10.35 -16.32 -22.65
N TYR A 14 11.20 -16.82 -23.55
CA TYR A 14 10.91 -18.02 -24.35
C TYR A 14 10.49 -19.21 -23.49
N HIS A 15 11.16 -19.46 -22.37
CA HIS A 15 10.85 -20.56 -21.48
C HIS A 15 9.48 -20.41 -20.83
N GLN A 16 9.15 -19.22 -20.32
CA GLN A 16 7.83 -18.95 -19.73
C GLN A 16 6.72 -19.05 -20.79
N ALA A 17 6.97 -18.52 -21.99
CA ALA A 17 6.03 -18.61 -23.09
C ALA A 17 5.75 -20.06 -23.50
N ARG A 18 6.79 -20.87 -23.65
CA ARG A 18 6.67 -22.30 -23.98
C ARG A 18 5.98 -23.10 -22.88
N ASN A 19 6.31 -22.86 -21.61
CA ASN A 19 5.76 -23.64 -20.50
C ASN A 19 4.27 -23.37 -20.25
N HIS A 20 3.77 -22.22 -20.71
CA HIS A 20 2.41 -21.76 -20.48
C HIS A 20 1.62 -21.52 -21.77
N ASP A 21 2.12 -22.01 -22.91
CA ASP A 21 1.50 -21.87 -24.24
C ASP A 21 1.08 -20.44 -24.58
N LEU A 22 1.96 -19.47 -24.29
CA LEU A 22 1.72 -18.05 -24.53
C LEU A 22 2.41 -17.58 -25.81
N PRO A 23 1.81 -16.67 -26.59
CA PRO A 23 2.50 -16.03 -27.70
C PRO A 23 3.66 -15.19 -27.17
N LEU A 24 4.78 -15.14 -27.91
CA LEU A 24 5.95 -14.29 -27.59
C LEU A 24 5.82 -12.85 -28.10
N THR A 25 4.97 -12.64 -29.10
CA THR A 25 4.71 -11.33 -29.67
C THR A 25 3.53 -10.69 -28.96
N ASN A 26 3.66 -9.42 -28.56
CA ASN A 26 2.63 -8.66 -27.84
C ASN A 26 2.14 -9.37 -26.55
N SER A 27 3.03 -10.12 -25.90
CA SER A 27 2.72 -10.89 -24.70
C SER A 27 2.44 -10.02 -23.49
N GLY A 28 2.88 -8.77 -23.49
CA GLY A 28 2.86 -7.94 -22.30
C GLY A 28 4.16 -8.00 -21.52
N VAL A 29 4.15 -7.44 -20.31
CA VAL A 29 5.30 -7.39 -19.41
C VAL A 29 5.12 -8.39 -18.28
N TYR A 30 6.09 -9.28 -18.14
CA TYR A 30 6.12 -10.29 -17.10
C TYR A 30 6.66 -9.71 -15.79
N VAL A 31 5.92 -9.90 -14.70
CA VAL A 31 6.31 -9.56 -13.35
C VAL A 31 7.08 -10.73 -12.75
N ALA A 32 8.40 -10.58 -12.63
CA ALA A 32 9.26 -11.58 -11.99
C ALA A 32 9.32 -11.39 -10.47
N LYS A 33 9.29 -10.13 -10.03
CA LYS A 33 9.15 -9.77 -8.62
C LYS A 33 8.22 -8.57 -8.54
N PRO A 34 7.10 -8.64 -7.80
CA PRO A 34 6.14 -7.54 -7.75
C PRO A 34 6.69 -6.31 -7.01
N GLY A 35 7.55 -6.51 -6.01
CA GLY A 35 8.08 -5.41 -5.22
C GLY A 35 7.00 -4.66 -4.44
N TYR A 36 7.35 -3.48 -3.95
CA TYR A 36 6.51 -2.64 -3.10
C TYR A 36 5.20 -2.20 -3.77
N ILE A 37 5.28 -1.55 -4.93
CA ILE A 37 4.09 -0.95 -5.59
C ILE A 37 3.09 -2.02 -6.04
N MET A 38 3.59 -3.08 -6.68
CA MET A 38 2.69 -4.03 -7.33
C MET A 38 2.05 -4.99 -6.31
N SER A 39 2.78 -5.39 -5.26
CA SER A 39 2.20 -6.28 -4.25
C SER A 39 1.13 -5.58 -3.39
N GLN A 40 1.18 -4.26 -3.22
CA GLN A 40 0.08 -3.47 -2.64
C GLN A 40 -1.24 -3.64 -3.42
N ALA A 41 -1.16 -3.79 -4.74
CA ALA A 41 -2.30 -4.00 -5.61
C ALA A 41 -2.65 -5.49 -5.82
N GLY A 42 -2.06 -6.40 -5.02
CA GLY A 42 -2.30 -7.84 -5.13
C GLY A 42 -1.64 -8.51 -6.34
N ILE A 43 -0.73 -7.82 -7.04
CA ILE A 43 0.01 -8.41 -8.15
C ILE A 43 1.09 -9.35 -7.59
N THR A 44 1.18 -10.53 -8.18
CA THR A 44 2.13 -11.58 -7.79
C THR A 44 3.17 -11.84 -8.88
N SER A 45 4.21 -12.61 -8.57
CA SER A 45 5.10 -13.14 -9.59
C SER A 45 4.34 -14.04 -10.55
N GLY A 46 4.61 -13.95 -11.85
CA GLY A 46 3.85 -14.67 -12.88
C GLY A 46 2.69 -13.86 -13.47
N THR A 47 2.39 -12.68 -12.92
CA THR A 47 1.48 -11.74 -13.56
C THR A 47 2.09 -11.17 -14.85
N ILE A 48 1.24 -10.96 -15.84
CA ILE A 48 1.54 -10.30 -17.11
C ILE A 48 0.73 -9.00 -17.17
N ILE A 49 1.41 -7.87 -17.33
CA ILE A 49 0.80 -6.56 -17.52
C ILE A 49 0.56 -6.34 -19.02
N ARG A 50 -0.70 -6.10 -19.37
CA ARG A 50 -1.19 -5.94 -20.75
C ARG A 50 -1.33 -4.48 -21.17
N SER A 51 -1.73 -3.62 -20.25
CA SER A 51 -1.84 -2.18 -20.48
C SER A 51 -1.77 -1.39 -19.18
N ILE A 52 -1.45 -0.10 -19.30
CA ILE A 52 -1.54 0.90 -18.24
C ILE A 52 -2.43 2.04 -18.73
N ASP A 53 -3.48 2.40 -17.97
CA ASP A 53 -4.43 3.46 -18.33
C ASP A 53 -4.98 3.31 -19.75
N GLY A 54 -5.29 2.07 -20.14
CA GLY A 54 -5.77 1.72 -21.47
C GLY A 54 -4.71 1.70 -22.58
N LYS A 55 -3.48 2.18 -22.33
CA LYS A 55 -2.37 2.15 -23.30
C LYS A 55 -1.70 0.77 -23.30
N PRO A 56 -1.67 0.06 -24.45
CA PRO A 56 -1.07 -1.27 -24.52
C PRO A 56 0.43 -1.28 -24.15
N THR A 57 0.86 -2.30 -23.44
CA THR A 57 2.27 -2.49 -23.06
C THR A 57 2.81 -3.81 -23.63
N PRO A 58 3.00 -3.92 -24.95
CA PRO A 58 3.38 -5.18 -25.61
C PRO A 58 4.75 -5.70 -25.18
N ASN A 59 5.62 -4.83 -24.66
CA ASN A 59 6.96 -5.14 -24.21
C ASN A 59 7.40 -4.19 -23.09
N LEU A 60 8.56 -4.51 -22.51
CA LEU A 60 9.19 -3.80 -21.39
C LEU A 60 9.52 -2.34 -21.70
N ASP A 61 9.87 -2.03 -22.95
CA ASP A 61 10.27 -0.69 -23.36
C ASP A 61 9.07 0.26 -23.41
N GLU A 62 7.96 -0.21 -23.97
CA GLU A 62 6.69 0.54 -24.01
C GLU A 62 6.17 0.76 -22.59
N PHE A 63 6.16 -0.30 -21.77
CA PHE A 63 5.76 -0.22 -20.37
C PHE A 63 6.59 0.80 -19.59
N GLY A 64 7.93 0.70 -19.67
CA GLY A 64 8.81 1.60 -18.93
C GLY A 64 8.65 3.06 -19.36
N ARG A 65 8.40 3.32 -20.66
CA ARG A 65 8.14 4.69 -21.15
C ARG A 65 6.82 5.25 -20.63
N ILE A 66 5.75 4.47 -20.66
CA ILE A 66 4.44 4.90 -20.14
C ILE A 66 4.52 5.11 -18.63
N LEU A 67 5.06 4.13 -17.89
CA LEU A 67 5.18 4.19 -16.44
C LEU A 67 5.99 5.42 -16.00
N ASN A 68 7.08 5.72 -16.70
CA ASN A 68 7.93 6.87 -16.39
C ASN A 68 7.27 8.23 -16.67
N GLN A 69 6.14 8.28 -17.39
CA GLN A 69 5.37 9.52 -17.58
C GLN A 69 4.32 9.74 -16.48
N LEU A 70 4.02 8.72 -15.68
CA LEU A 70 2.99 8.80 -14.65
C LEU A 70 3.53 9.54 -13.43
N PRO A 71 2.78 10.51 -12.89
CA PRO A 71 3.21 11.27 -11.73
C PRO A 71 3.13 10.44 -10.43
N HIS A 72 3.86 10.88 -9.42
CA HIS A 72 3.73 10.30 -8.08
C HIS A 72 2.28 10.45 -7.57
N GLY A 73 1.76 9.43 -6.90
CA GLY A 73 0.40 9.38 -6.37
C GLY A 73 -0.65 8.88 -7.37
N HIS A 74 -0.35 8.92 -8.67
CA HIS A 74 -1.28 8.50 -9.73
C HIS A 74 -1.77 7.06 -9.53
N ARG A 75 -3.09 6.85 -9.61
CA ARG A 75 -3.70 5.52 -9.53
C ARG A 75 -3.75 4.91 -10.93
N ALA A 76 -2.71 4.19 -11.30
CA ALA A 76 -2.56 3.63 -12.64
C ALA A 76 -3.43 2.38 -12.82
N ALA A 77 -4.36 2.39 -13.79
CA ALA A 77 -5.19 1.24 -14.11
C ALA A 77 -4.39 0.22 -14.93
N LEU A 78 -3.91 -0.83 -14.27
CA LEU A 78 -3.20 -1.93 -14.89
C LEU A 78 -4.17 -3.02 -15.29
N ARG A 79 -4.22 -3.35 -16.58
CA ARG A 79 -4.86 -4.58 -17.05
C ARG A 79 -3.85 -5.71 -16.95
N ILE A 80 -4.20 -6.74 -16.21
CA ILE A 80 -3.29 -7.85 -15.92
C ILE A 80 -3.94 -9.20 -16.23
N SER A 81 -3.12 -10.20 -16.55
CA SER A 81 -3.47 -11.62 -16.47
C SER A 81 -2.38 -12.41 -15.78
N HIS A 82 -2.59 -13.68 -15.48
CA HIS A 82 -1.56 -14.54 -14.89
C HIS A 82 -1.09 -15.59 -15.89
N VAL A 83 0.19 -15.98 -15.89
CA VAL A 83 0.72 -17.01 -16.82
C VAL A 83 -0.06 -18.33 -16.75
N LEU A 84 -0.57 -18.68 -15.57
CA LEU A 84 -1.39 -19.90 -15.38
C LEU A 84 -2.83 -19.74 -15.88
N HIS A 85 -3.34 -18.51 -15.95
CA HIS A 85 -4.72 -18.20 -16.34
C HIS A 85 -4.74 -17.01 -17.32
N PRO A 86 -4.10 -17.14 -18.50
CA PRO A 86 -3.83 -16.00 -19.37
C PRO A 86 -5.06 -15.35 -19.99
N LYS A 87 -6.18 -16.09 -20.03
CA LYS A 87 -7.49 -15.61 -20.51
C LYS A 87 -8.29 -14.86 -19.44
N GLN A 88 -7.91 -14.98 -18.17
CA GLN A 88 -8.55 -14.26 -17.08
C GLN A 88 -7.82 -12.94 -16.88
N GLU A 89 -8.48 -11.87 -17.29
CA GLU A 89 -7.98 -10.52 -17.12
C GLU A 89 -8.65 -9.84 -15.93
N ALA A 90 -7.87 -9.05 -15.20
CA ALA A 90 -8.34 -8.20 -14.12
C ALA A 90 -7.79 -6.78 -14.31
N ILE A 91 -8.46 -5.81 -13.71
CA ILE A 91 -7.95 -4.44 -13.59
C ILE A 91 -7.59 -4.22 -12.13
N VAL A 92 -6.35 -3.78 -11.90
CA VAL A 92 -5.85 -3.38 -10.58
C VAL A 92 -5.29 -1.97 -10.66
N MET A 93 -5.38 -1.22 -9.57
CA MET A 93 -5.04 0.20 -9.55
C MET A 93 -4.00 0.53 -8.46
N PRO A 94 -2.73 0.13 -8.63
CA PRO A 94 -1.66 0.58 -7.75
C PRO A 94 -1.49 2.10 -7.81
N SER A 95 -1.03 2.70 -6.70
CA SER A 95 -0.54 4.08 -6.71
C SER A 95 0.93 4.11 -7.11
N ILE A 96 1.28 5.03 -8.02
CA ILE A 96 2.66 5.20 -8.45
C ILE A 96 3.47 5.89 -7.35
N ASP A 97 4.44 5.17 -6.79
CA ASP A 97 5.39 5.71 -5.81
C ASP A 97 6.76 5.92 -6.44
N HIS A 98 7.22 7.17 -6.40
CA HIS A 98 8.54 7.56 -6.88
C HIS A 98 9.50 7.95 -5.75
N ARG A 99 9.03 7.97 -4.50
CA ARG A 99 9.79 8.39 -3.31
C ARG A 99 10.77 7.29 -2.89
N TRP A 100 10.32 6.04 -2.91
CA TRP A 100 11.09 4.91 -2.42
C TRP A 100 12.00 4.27 -3.48
N PHE A 101 11.53 4.18 -4.73
CA PHE A 101 12.21 3.43 -5.78
C PHE A 101 12.24 4.21 -7.09
N ARG A 102 13.43 4.37 -7.66
CA ARG A 102 13.58 4.90 -9.02
C ARG A 102 13.21 3.82 -10.05
N ILE A 103 12.68 4.26 -11.18
CA ILE A 103 12.48 3.40 -12.35
C ILE A 103 13.81 3.33 -13.12
N VAL A 104 14.36 2.13 -13.27
CA VAL A 104 15.65 1.92 -13.93
C VAL A 104 15.55 0.75 -14.90
N LYS A 105 15.78 1.00 -16.19
CA LYS A 105 16.00 -0.07 -17.15
C LYS A 105 17.44 -0.56 -16.99
N ARG A 106 17.65 -1.87 -16.94
CA ARG A 106 18.99 -2.48 -16.94
C ARG A 106 19.20 -3.33 -18.17
N VAL A 107 20.34 -3.13 -18.81
CA VAL A 107 20.79 -3.88 -19.98
C VAL A 107 22.01 -4.70 -19.58
N ARG A 108 22.01 -5.99 -19.92
CA ARG A 108 23.17 -6.85 -19.64
C ARG A 108 24.31 -6.44 -20.56
N ASN A 109 25.48 -6.23 -19.97
CA ASN A 109 26.73 -6.07 -20.68
C ASN A 109 27.40 -7.44 -20.77
N ASP A 110 27.43 -8.02 -21.96
CA ASP A 110 27.98 -9.38 -22.15
C ASP A 110 29.52 -9.43 -22.06
N VAL A 111 30.19 -8.27 -22.08
CA VAL A 111 31.65 -8.19 -21.94
C VAL A 111 32.05 -8.19 -20.45
N SER A 112 31.43 -7.32 -19.64
CA SER A 112 31.72 -7.25 -18.20
C SER A 112 30.94 -8.30 -17.38
N GLY A 113 29.83 -8.80 -17.91
CA GLY A 113 28.87 -9.64 -17.20
C GLY A 113 27.93 -8.87 -16.28
N GLU A 114 28.03 -7.55 -16.22
CA GLU A 114 27.24 -6.68 -15.35
C GLU A 114 25.91 -6.23 -15.99
N TRP A 115 25.05 -5.60 -15.19
CA TRP A 115 23.78 -5.03 -15.66
C TRP A 115 23.83 -3.50 -15.57
N ASP A 116 24.15 -2.89 -16.70
CA ASP A 116 24.35 -1.45 -16.82
C ASP A 116 23.01 -0.71 -16.74
N PRO A 117 22.91 0.36 -15.92
CA PRO A 117 21.70 1.15 -15.81
C PRO A 117 21.52 2.05 -17.04
N THR A 118 20.33 2.04 -17.61
CA THR A 118 19.85 2.99 -18.61
C THR A 118 18.74 3.83 -17.95
N PRO A 119 19.06 5.00 -17.39
CA PRO A 119 18.05 5.84 -16.74
C PRO A 119 17.07 6.39 -17.77
N TYR A 120 15.81 6.55 -17.37
CA TYR A 120 14.83 7.26 -18.19
C TYR A 120 15.08 8.78 -18.12
N PRO A 121 14.94 9.52 -19.24
CA PRO A 121 15.43 10.89 -19.37
C PRO A 121 14.65 11.94 -18.57
N SER A 122 13.49 11.62 -17.99
CA SER A 122 12.70 12.60 -17.23
C SER A 122 11.89 11.91 -16.16
N HIS A 123 12.08 12.29 -14.91
CA HIS A 123 11.12 11.96 -13.88
C HIS A 123 10.05 13.06 -13.86
N PRO A 124 8.75 12.74 -13.99
CA PRO A 124 7.71 13.75 -13.87
C PRO A 124 7.80 14.38 -12.48
N PRO A 125 7.53 15.69 -12.35
CA PRO A 125 7.57 16.36 -11.05
C PRO A 125 6.66 15.63 -10.05
N MET A 126 7.05 15.63 -8.78
CA MET A 126 6.15 15.19 -7.71
C MET A 126 4.89 16.06 -7.79
N MET A 127 3.79 15.50 -8.30
CA MET A 127 2.51 16.20 -8.25
C MET A 127 2.10 16.33 -6.79
N SER A 128 1.48 17.45 -6.45
CA SER A 128 0.77 17.54 -5.19
C SER A 128 -0.30 16.45 -5.18
N PRO A 129 -0.48 15.71 -4.07
CA PRO A 129 -1.48 14.66 -4.00
C PRO A 129 -2.82 15.24 -4.46
N GLU A 130 -3.47 14.55 -5.40
CA GLU A 130 -4.82 14.94 -5.82
C GLU A 130 -5.72 15.01 -4.57
N PRO A 131 -6.64 16.00 -4.50
CA PRO A 131 -7.54 16.10 -3.37
C PRO A 131 -8.30 14.79 -3.25
N ILE A 132 -8.07 14.09 -2.14
CA ILE A 132 -8.72 12.81 -1.86
C ILE A 132 -10.23 13.10 -1.83
N GLN A 133 -10.97 12.54 -2.78
CA GLN A 133 -12.42 12.61 -2.75
C GLN A 133 -12.89 11.78 -1.56
N VAL A 134 -13.25 12.49 -0.49
CA VAL A 134 -13.74 11.87 0.73
C VAL A 134 -15.10 11.24 0.43
N GLY A 135 -15.11 9.91 0.33
CA GLY A 135 -16.35 9.15 0.21
C GLY A 135 -17.21 9.26 1.48
N THR A 136 -18.47 8.86 1.39
CA THR A 136 -19.31 8.68 2.57
C THR A 136 -18.89 7.39 3.29
N ALA A 137 -18.54 7.48 4.57
CA ALA A 137 -18.28 6.30 5.40
C ALA A 137 -19.45 6.05 6.35
N MET A 138 -19.87 4.80 6.45
CA MET A 138 -20.80 4.35 7.48
C MET A 138 -20.01 3.67 8.59
N PHE A 139 -20.17 4.17 9.81
CA PHE A 139 -19.65 3.50 10.99
C PHE A 139 -20.70 2.50 11.47
N ASP A 140 -20.29 1.27 11.75
CA ASP A 140 -21.16 0.30 12.39
C ASP A 140 -21.56 0.86 13.77
N PRO A 141 -22.86 1.04 14.06
CA PRO A 141 -23.29 1.57 15.35
C PRO A 141 -22.89 0.65 16.51
N GLY A 142 -22.52 -0.62 16.28
CA GLY A 142 -22.19 -1.55 17.33
C GLY A 142 -23.43 -2.14 18.01
N LYS A 143 -23.29 -3.36 18.53
CA LYS A 143 -24.40 -4.15 19.08
C LYS A 143 -24.67 -3.85 20.55
N ASN A 144 -23.64 -3.46 21.31
CA ASN A 144 -23.71 -3.16 22.74
C ASN A 144 -23.24 -1.73 23.05
N ALA A 145 -23.38 -1.32 24.32
CA ALA A 145 -23.01 0.04 24.76
C ALA A 145 -21.52 0.34 24.59
N ALA A 146 -20.65 -0.66 24.78
CA ALA A 146 -19.21 -0.49 24.63
C ALA A 146 -18.82 -0.25 23.16
N GLU A 147 -19.32 -1.06 22.24
CA GLU A 147 -19.11 -0.91 20.79
C GLU A 147 -19.64 0.43 20.29
N LYS A 148 -20.85 0.84 20.74
CA LYS A 148 -21.42 2.17 20.44
C LYS A 148 -20.53 3.32 20.89
N ALA A 149 -19.83 3.16 22.01
CA ALA A 149 -18.98 4.20 22.56
C ALA A 149 -17.67 4.36 21.77
N VAL A 150 -17.15 3.26 21.20
CA VAL A 150 -15.83 3.26 20.54
C VAL A 150 -15.90 3.24 19.02
N SER A 151 -17.01 2.88 18.38
CA SER A 151 -17.09 2.66 16.93
C SER A 151 -16.60 3.85 16.10
N GLN A 152 -16.91 5.08 16.53
CA GLN A 152 -16.50 6.33 15.89
C GLN A 152 -15.05 6.76 16.20
N CYS A 153 -14.38 6.05 17.11
CA CYS A 153 -13.01 6.30 17.52
C CYS A 153 -12.04 5.23 16.96
N LEU A 154 -12.54 4.19 16.30
CA LEU A 154 -11.71 3.13 15.72
C LEU A 154 -11.40 3.42 14.26
N VAL A 155 -10.16 3.17 13.88
CA VAL A 155 -9.65 3.35 12.52
C VAL A 155 -8.84 2.13 12.11
N GLY A 156 -9.04 1.64 10.89
CA GLY A 156 -8.18 0.63 10.32
C GLY A 156 -6.82 1.24 10.00
N VAL A 157 -5.73 0.62 10.43
CA VAL A 157 -4.37 1.09 10.17
C VAL A 157 -3.67 0.08 9.28
N GLY A 158 -3.30 0.50 8.08
CA GLY A 158 -2.38 -0.19 7.20
C GLY A 158 -1.00 0.45 7.29
N PHE A 159 0.04 -0.37 7.35
CA PHE A 159 1.42 0.10 7.27
C PHE A 159 2.17 -0.74 6.24
N THR A 160 2.83 -0.06 5.31
CA THR A 160 3.63 -0.73 4.28
C THR A 160 5.06 -0.27 4.31
N MET A 161 5.98 -1.24 4.31
CA MET A 161 7.41 -0.98 4.32
C MET A 161 8.03 -1.20 2.94
N PRO A 162 8.79 -0.22 2.43
CA PRO A 162 9.52 -0.36 1.17
C PRO A 162 10.59 -1.45 1.25
N PHE A 163 11.27 -1.54 2.40
CA PHE A 163 12.36 -2.48 2.64
C PHE A 163 12.12 -3.27 3.92
N LEU A 164 12.50 -4.54 3.92
CA LEU A 164 12.59 -5.33 5.14
C LEU A 164 13.88 -4.94 5.86
N ILE A 165 13.74 -4.11 6.89
CA ILE A 165 14.82 -3.64 7.77
C ILE A 165 14.50 -4.12 9.19
N ASP A 166 15.49 -4.14 10.09
CA ASP A 166 15.32 -4.43 11.52
C ASP A 166 14.76 -5.83 11.87
N GLY A 167 15.02 -6.82 11.02
CA GLY A 167 14.59 -8.21 11.27
C GLY A 167 13.08 -8.43 11.20
N LEU A 168 12.34 -7.47 10.62
CA LEU A 168 10.90 -7.58 10.39
C LEU A 168 10.61 -8.64 9.31
N HIS A 169 9.53 -9.41 9.53
CA HIS A 169 9.19 -10.58 8.72
C HIS A 169 8.17 -10.32 7.62
N ALA A 170 7.55 -9.12 7.60
CA ALA A 170 6.53 -8.76 6.63
C ALA A 170 6.74 -7.34 6.12
N GLN A 171 6.28 -7.07 4.89
CA GLN A 171 6.25 -5.72 4.33
C GLN A 171 4.89 -5.04 4.59
N TYR A 172 3.87 -5.81 4.94
CA TYR A 172 2.49 -5.38 5.08
C TYR A 172 2.00 -5.69 6.48
N TYR A 173 1.56 -4.65 7.18
CA TYR A 173 0.97 -4.75 8.50
C TYR A 173 -0.42 -4.14 8.47
N ARG A 174 -1.34 -4.78 9.17
CA ARG A 174 -2.70 -4.29 9.34
C ARG A 174 -3.10 -4.45 10.80
N GLY A 175 -3.75 -3.44 11.33
CA GLY A 175 -4.28 -3.45 12.67
C GLY A 175 -5.36 -2.40 12.84
N THR A 176 -5.70 -2.15 14.09
CA THR A 176 -6.72 -1.18 14.47
C THR A 176 -6.08 -0.13 15.35
N GLY A 177 -6.29 1.14 15.00
CA GLY A 177 -5.90 2.28 15.80
C GLY A 177 -7.09 2.88 16.54
N LEU A 178 -6.78 3.63 17.59
CA LEU A 178 -7.73 4.41 18.38
C LEU A 178 -7.43 5.89 18.18
N VAL A 179 -8.43 6.66 17.74
CA VAL A 179 -8.33 8.13 17.63
C VAL A 179 -8.20 8.73 19.03
N ALA A 180 -7.01 9.22 19.37
CA ALA A 180 -6.74 9.84 20.66
C ALA A 180 -7.15 11.31 20.68
N ASP A 181 -7.00 12.01 19.56
CA ASP A 181 -7.37 13.42 19.40
C ASP A 181 -7.83 13.66 17.96
N ALA A 182 -9.14 13.79 17.76
CA ALA A 182 -9.74 14.01 16.44
C ALA A 182 -9.48 15.42 15.89
N GLU A 183 -9.25 16.41 16.75
CA GLU A 183 -8.98 17.80 16.32
C GLU A 183 -7.55 17.94 15.79
N LYS A 184 -6.60 17.25 16.41
CA LYS A 184 -5.21 17.18 15.94
C LYS A 184 -4.95 16.06 14.95
N GLY A 185 -5.91 15.16 14.77
CA GLY A 185 -5.80 13.99 13.90
C GLY A 185 -4.79 12.95 14.39
N LEU A 186 -4.76 12.68 15.71
CA LEU A 186 -3.84 11.71 16.31
C LEU A 186 -4.51 10.37 16.55
N VAL A 187 -3.82 9.31 16.15
CA VAL A 187 -4.23 7.91 16.32
C VAL A 187 -3.13 7.16 17.06
N VAL A 188 -3.53 6.46 18.11
CA VAL A 188 -2.67 5.52 18.84
C VAL A 188 -2.88 4.13 18.26
N VAL A 189 -1.79 3.45 17.94
CA VAL A 189 -1.78 2.10 17.39
C VAL A 189 -0.69 1.27 18.07
N ASP A 190 -0.81 -0.05 18.06
CA ASP A 190 0.24 -0.91 18.56
C ASP A 190 1.48 -0.87 17.66
N ARG A 191 2.67 -1.10 18.24
CA ARG A 191 3.92 -1.12 17.48
C ARG A 191 4.04 -2.36 16.59
N ASN A 192 3.31 -3.45 16.81
CA ASN A 192 3.36 -4.57 15.87
C ASN A 192 2.71 -4.21 14.52
N THR A 193 1.72 -3.30 14.53
CA THR A 193 1.11 -2.75 13.32
C THR A 193 1.99 -1.67 12.68
N VAL A 194 2.57 -0.75 13.48
CA VAL A 194 3.50 0.28 12.98
C VAL A 194 4.86 0.10 13.66
N PRO A 195 5.72 -0.81 13.14
CA PRO A 195 6.95 -1.20 13.83
C PRO A 195 8.13 -0.24 13.64
N SER A 196 8.11 0.57 12.58
CA SER A 196 9.19 1.47 12.20
C SER A 196 8.65 2.80 11.69
N GLY A 197 9.47 3.85 11.79
CA GLY A 197 9.17 5.16 11.18
C GLY A 197 9.37 5.18 9.66
N MET A 198 10.01 4.15 9.10
CA MET A 198 10.27 4.04 7.67
C MET A 198 9.21 3.19 6.97
N GLY A 199 8.09 3.82 6.61
CA GLY A 199 7.04 3.22 5.80
C GLY A 199 5.89 4.18 5.54
N ASP A 200 4.94 3.75 4.71
CA ASP A 200 3.73 4.50 4.43
C ASP A 200 2.58 4.01 5.32
N VAL A 201 1.87 4.94 5.96
CA VAL A 201 0.69 4.67 6.77
C VAL A 201 -0.56 5.00 5.94
N THR A 202 -1.52 4.09 5.94
CA THR A 202 -2.87 4.31 5.40
C THR A 202 -3.88 4.13 6.52
N LEU A 203 -4.77 5.10 6.68
CA LEU A 203 -5.83 5.08 7.68
C LEU A 203 -7.19 4.91 7.00
N SER A 204 -7.94 3.91 7.43
CA SER A 204 -9.25 3.56 6.88
C SER A 204 -10.35 3.85 7.90
N PHE A 205 -11.18 4.86 7.61
CA PHE A 205 -12.31 5.28 8.43
C PHE A 205 -13.61 4.66 7.90
N GLY A 206 -14.38 4.03 8.80
CA GLY A 206 -15.64 3.35 8.45
C GLY A 206 -15.48 2.26 7.37
N GLY A 207 -14.25 1.76 7.16
CA GLY A 207 -13.93 0.73 6.17
C GLY A 207 -13.98 1.17 4.70
N SER A 208 -14.32 2.43 4.40
CA SER A 208 -14.48 2.92 3.02
C SER A 208 -13.60 4.11 2.67
N VAL A 209 -13.24 4.95 3.64
CA VAL A 209 -12.46 6.17 3.41
C VAL A 209 -11.01 5.92 3.81
N GLU A 210 -10.13 5.81 2.83
CA GLU A 210 -8.68 5.66 3.03
C GLU A 210 -7.96 6.99 2.83
N ILE A 211 -7.18 7.41 3.83
CA ILE A 211 -6.35 8.62 3.79
C ILE A 211 -4.91 8.29 4.19
N PRO A 212 -3.92 9.06 3.71
CA PRO A 212 -2.53 8.91 4.15
C PRO A 212 -2.39 9.37 5.60
N GLY A 213 -1.56 8.64 6.34
CA GLY A 213 -1.09 9.03 7.67
C GLY A 213 0.42 9.25 7.69
N LYS A 214 0.92 9.71 8.83
CA LYS A 214 2.35 9.90 9.09
C LYS A 214 2.69 9.32 10.45
N VAL A 215 3.85 8.66 10.58
CA VAL A 215 4.34 8.20 11.88
C VAL A 215 4.93 9.40 12.63
N GLU A 216 4.41 9.69 13.82
CA GLU A 216 4.89 10.79 14.67
C GLU A 216 5.84 10.29 15.77
N CYS A 217 5.49 9.18 16.43
CA CYS A 217 6.38 8.58 17.42
C CYS A 217 6.20 7.08 17.55
N ILE A 218 7.25 6.40 18.00
CA ILE A 218 7.25 4.98 18.33
C ILE A 218 7.87 4.83 19.71
N ASN A 219 7.13 4.22 20.63
CA ASN A 219 7.62 3.84 21.94
C ASN A 219 8.00 2.34 21.94
N PRO A 220 9.29 2.00 21.96
CA PRO A 220 9.73 0.61 21.86
C PRO A 220 9.44 -0.20 23.14
N ILE A 221 9.26 0.45 24.29
CA ILE A 221 9.07 -0.22 25.60
C ILE A 221 7.60 -0.61 25.79
N HIS A 222 6.67 0.27 25.40
CA HIS A 222 5.25 0.11 25.71
C HIS A 222 4.40 -0.46 24.56
N ASN A 223 5.03 -0.90 23.46
CA ASN A 223 4.33 -1.40 22.26
C ASN A 223 3.30 -0.40 21.71
N ILE A 224 3.64 0.89 21.72
CA ILE A 224 2.76 1.98 21.28
C ILE A 224 3.45 2.76 20.16
N SER A 225 2.71 3.06 19.11
CA SER A 225 3.07 3.98 18.05
C SER A 225 1.96 5.03 17.90
N VAL A 226 2.33 6.25 17.58
CA VAL A 226 1.38 7.34 17.29
C VAL A 226 1.54 7.74 15.84
N VAL A 227 0.42 7.78 15.13
CA VAL A 227 0.33 8.24 13.76
C VAL A 227 -0.63 9.43 13.68
N SER A 228 -0.37 10.35 12.75
CA SER A 228 -1.20 11.52 12.51
C SER A 228 -1.86 11.47 11.13
N TYR A 229 -2.97 12.19 10.97
CA TYR A 229 -3.64 12.45 9.70
C TYR A 229 -4.11 13.90 9.62
N ASP A 230 -4.43 14.38 8.41
CA ASP A 230 -5.05 15.69 8.21
C ASP A 230 -6.56 15.61 8.51
N PRO A 231 -7.08 16.25 9.57
CA PRO A 231 -8.50 16.20 9.92
C PRO A 231 -9.41 16.76 8.83
N LYS A 232 -8.91 17.62 7.93
CA LYS A 232 -9.68 18.17 6.82
C LYS A 232 -10.11 17.09 5.82
N LEU A 233 -9.36 16.00 5.73
CA LEU A 233 -9.67 14.87 4.84
C LEU A 233 -10.81 13.99 5.37
N VAL A 234 -11.26 14.18 6.60
CA VAL A 234 -12.35 13.40 7.22
C VAL A 234 -13.40 14.30 7.88
N SER A 235 -13.44 15.59 7.54
CA SER A 235 -14.34 16.55 8.18
C SER A 235 -15.83 16.25 7.96
N SER A 236 -16.16 15.48 6.92
CA SER A 236 -17.52 15.01 6.65
C SER A 236 -17.93 13.78 7.46
N LEU A 237 -16.98 13.13 8.15
CA LEU A 237 -17.20 11.89 8.88
C LEU A 237 -17.41 12.16 10.38
N PRO A 238 -18.25 11.36 11.08
CA PRO A 238 -18.49 11.52 12.51
C PRO A 238 -17.37 10.90 13.36
N VAL A 239 -16.12 11.26 13.10
CA VAL A 239 -14.95 10.78 13.86
C VAL A 239 -14.91 11.44 15.24
N LYS A 240 -14.62 10.66 16.29
CA LYS A 240 -14.55 11.15 17.67
C LYS A 240 -13.24 10.76 18.34
N SER A 241 -12.78 11.59 19.28
CA SER A 241 -11.71 11.23 20.20
C SER A 241 -12.21 10.20 21.20
N ALA A 242 -11.40 9.18 21.45
CA ALA A 242 -11.64 8.22 22.50
C ALA A 242 -11.59 8.91 23.87
N LYS A 243 -12.50 8.52 24.77
CA LYS A 243 -12.48 8.97 26.16
C LYS A 243 -11.59 8.04 26.96
N PHE A 244 -10.47 8.55 27.45
CA PHE A 244 -9.60 7.84 28.37
C PHE A 244 -10.11 8.02 29.80
N HIS A 245 -9.99 6.97 30.61
CA HIS A 245 -10.34 7.04 32.02
C HIS A 245 -9.25 7.80 32.79
N GLU A 246 -9.62 8.87 33.50
CA GLU A 246 -8.69 9.63 34.33
C GLU A 246 -8.58 8.98 35.72
N GLY A 247 -7.55 8.15 35.92
CA GLY A 247 -7.14 7.61 37.23
C GLY A 247 -7.54 6.16 37.55
N GLY A 248 -6.75 5.47 38.38
CA GLY A 248 -7.03 4.11 38.86
C GLY A 248 -6.55 2.97 37.95
N LYS A 249 -6.22 1.82 38.55
CA LYS A 249 -6.01 0.56 37.80
C LYS A 249 -7.36 0.12 37.23
N PRO A 250 -7.44 -0.32 35.97
CA PRO A 250 -8.67 -0.91 35.44
C PRO A 250 -9.03 -2.13 36.29
N GLU A 251 -10.30 -2.22 36.69
CA GLU A 251 -10.82 -3.43 37.31
C GLU A 251 -10.75 -4.59 36.29
N PRO A 252 -10.26 -5.79 36.69
CA PRO A 252 -10.27 -6.95 35.82
C PRO A 252 -11.69 -7.26 35.32
N ALA A 253 -11.85 -7.44 34.00
CA ALA A 253 -13.15 -7.72 33.40
C ALA A 253 -13.79 -9.02 33.91
N ASP A 254 -12.98 -9.95 34.42
CA ASP A 254 -13.41 -11.29 34.86
C ASP A 254 -14.15 -11.28 36.21
N GLU A 255 -14.03 -10.23 37.02
CA GLU A 255 -14.60 -10.19 38.37
C GLU A 255 -16.10 -9.81 38.39
N LYS A 256 -16.64 -9.26 37.30
CA LYS A 256 -18.04 -8.79 37.23
C LYS A 256 -19.09 -9.89 37.00
N LYS A 257 -18.70 -11.15 36.79
CA LYS A 257 -19.63 -12.25 36.50
C LYS A 257 -20.06 -13.10 37.71
N LYS A 258 -19.72 -12.73 38.94
CA LYS A 258 -20.00 -13.56 40.14
C LYS A 258 -21.14 -13.07 41.05
N SER A 259 -21.93 -12.09 40.63
CA SER A 259 -23.07 -11.62 41.44
C SER A 259 -24.29 -11.32 40.56
N GLU A 260 -24.96 -12.38 40.12
CA GLU A 260 -26.40 -12.44 39.87
C GLU A 260 -26.94 -13.77 40.39
#